data_AF-A0A6J6K2Q9-F1
#
_entry.id   AF-A0A6J6K2Q9-F1
#
_cell.length_a   1.000
_cell.length_b   1.000
_cell.length_c   1.000
_cell.angle_alpha   90.00
_cell.angle_beta   90.00
_cell.angle_gamma   90.00
#
_symmetry.space_group_name_H-M   'P 1'
#
loop_
_entity.id
_entity.type
_entity.pdbx_description
1 polymer ?
#
loop_
_entity_poly.entity_id
_entity_poly.type
_entity_poly.pdbx_seq_one_letter_code
_entity_poly.pdbx_strand_id
1 'polypeptide(L)' 'MCFVEMDVIGAMQRVIRILIMVESDKARSEIQHVYLRGAKALRQDIAQ' A
#
# COMPACT_ATOMS: atom_id res chain seq x y z
N MET A 1 5.50 11.94 9.20
CA MET A 1 5.27 12.91 8.10
C MET A 1 4.01 12.47 7.37
N CYS A 2 3.13 13.40 7.02
CA CYS A 2 1.84 13.09 6.38
C CYS A 2 1.69 13.93 5.11
N PHE A 3 1.04 13.36 4.10
CA PHE A 3 0.79 14.00 2.82
C PHE A 3 -0.59 13.64 2.30
N VAL A 4 -1.11 14.45 1.39
CA VAL A 4 -2.34 14.16 0.64
C VAL A 4 -1.95 13.38 -0.60
N GLU A 5 -2.67 12.29 -0.86
CA GLU A 5 -2.52 11.50 -2.08
C GLU A 5 -2.96 12.30 -3.31
N MET A 6 -2.46 11.93 -4.49
CA MET A 6 -2.98 12.43 -5.76
C MET A 6 -4.50 12.16 -5.90
N ASP A 7 -5.24 13.18 -6.32
CA ASP A 7 -6.66 13.08 -6.65
C ASP A 7 -6.85 12.52 -8.06
N VAL A 8 -7.02 11.20 -8.14
CA VAL A 8 -7.19 10.48 -9.41
C VAL A 8 -8.67 10.13 -9.61
N ILE A 9 -9.23 10.50 -10.75
CA ILE A 9 -10.63 10.21 -11.12
C ILE A 9 -10.86 8.69 -11.08
N GLY A 10 -11.91 8.27 -10.37
CA GLY A 10 -12.27 6.84 -10.22
C GLY A 10 -11.41 6.09 -9.20
N ALA A 11 -10.49 6.76 -8.49
CA ALA A 11 -9.71 6.11 -7.45
C ALA A 11 -10.56 5.71 -6.24
N MET A 12 -10.07 4.68 -5.54
CA MET A 12 -10.69 4.19 -4.32
C MET A 12 -10.75 5.29 -3.26
N GLN A 13 -11.96 5.55 -2.77
CA GLN A 13 -12.24 6.57 -1.79
C GLN A 13 -11.89 6.10 -0.37
N ARG A 14 -11.52 7.05 0.51
CA ARG A 14 -11.24 6.82 1.94
C ARG A 14 -10.13 5.80 2.20
N VAL A 15 -9.01 5.93 1.49
CA VAL A 15 -7.81 5.09 1.65
C VAL A 15 -6.74 5.85 2.42
N ILE A 16 -6.14 5.18 3.41
CA ILE A 16 -4.92 5.65 4.08
C ILE A 16 -3.78 4.77 3.61
N ARG A 17 -2.70 5.38 3.12
CA ARG A 17 -1.45 4.68 2.76
C ARG A 17 -0.37 5.01 3.76
N ILE A 18 0.48 4.03 4.03
CA ILE A 18 1.60 4.16 4.95
C ILE A 18 2.85 3.70 4.21
N LEU A 19 3.86 4.57 4.21
CA LEU A 19 5.23 4.21 3.87
C LEU A 19 6.02 4.08 5.18
N ILE A 20 6.69 2.95 5.35
CA ILE A 20 7.56 2.70 6.50
C ILE A 20 8.97 2.56 5.98
N MET A 21 9.88 3.41 6.46
CA MET A 21 11.31 3.20 6.33
C MET A 21 11.76 2.43 7.57
N VAL A 22 12.33 1.25 7.38
CA VAL A 22 12.80 0.38 8.45
C VAL A 22 14.17 -0.17 8.05
N GLU A 23 15.08 -0.22 9.00
CA GLU A 23 16.33 -0.95 8.85
C GLU A 23 16.04 -2.43 9.12
N SER A 24 16.32 -3.29 8.15
CA SER A 24 16.11 -4.73 8.26
C SER A 24 17.14 -5.48 7.44
N ASP A 25 17.53 -6.61 7.97
CA ASP A 25 18.35 -7.68 7.42
C ASP A 25 17.60 -8.57 6.42
N LYS A 26 16.28 -8.40 6.26
CA LYS A 26 15.47 -9.13 5.27
C LYS A 26 15.77 -8.66 3.85
N ALA A 27 15.78 -9.60 2.91
CA ALA A 27 15.78 -9.28 1.49
C ALA A 27 14.48 -8.58 1.09
N ARG A 28 14.57 -7.73 0.06
CA ARG A 28 13.41 -6.95 -0.42
C ARG A 28 12.22 -7.83 -0.83
N SER A 29 12.48 -9.03 -1.37
CA SER A 29 11.45 -10.00 -1.76
C SER A 29 10.69 -10.61 -0.58
N GLU A 30 11.25 -10.55 0.63
CA GLU A 30 10.63 -11.09 1.84
C GLU A 30 9.69 -10.08 2.52
N ILE A 31 9.69 -8.83 2.05
CA ILE A 31 8.85 -7.77 2.62
C ILE A 31 7.40 -7.97 2.20
N GLN A 32 6.53 -8.13 3.19
CA GLN A 32 5.09 -8.28 2.99
C GLN A 32 4.39 -6.93 3.08
N HIS A 33 3.94 -6.42 1.93
CA HIS A 33 3.06 -5.26 1.87
C HIS A 33 1.63 -5.66 2.26
N VAL A 34 1.06 -5.02 3.29
CA VAL A 34 -0.25 -5.38 3.83
C VAL A 34 -1.33 -4.42 3.31
N TYR A 35 -2.37 -4.99 2.71
CA TYR A 35 -3.55 -4.27 2.24
C TYR A 35 -4.78 -4.79 2.97
N LEU A 36 -5.50 -3.91 3.65
CA LEU A 36 -6.63 -4.26 4.50
C LEU A 36 -7.95 -3.76 3.92
N ARG A 37 -9.05 -4.44 4.26
CA ARG A 37 -10.42 -4.06 3.86
C ARG A 37 -10.52 -3.86 2.34
N GLY A 38 -11.18 -2.77 1.90
CA GLY A 38 -11.33 -2.44 0.48
C GLY A 38 -9.99 -2.30 -0.26
N ALA A 39 -8.93 -1.87 0.42
CA ALA A 39 -7.62 -1.67 -0.19
C ALA A 39 -6.97 -2.97 -0.67
N LYS A 40 -7.48 -4.16 -0.30
CA LYS A 40 -7.06 -5.45 -0.87
C LYS A 40 -7.12 -5.44 -2.41
N ALA A 41 -8.11 -4.76 -2.99
CA ALA A 41 -8.25 -4.65 -4.44
C ALA A 41 -7.14 -3.85 -5.14
N LEU A 42 -6.31 -3.11 -4.39
CA LEU A 42 -5.18 -2.35 -4.95
C LEU A 42 -3.94 -3.22 -5.18
N ARG A 43 -3.89 -4.44 -4.65
CA ARG A 43 -2.76 -5.36 -4.80
C ARG A 43 -2.97 -6.28 -6.00
N GLN A 44 -2.63 -5.78 -7.19
CA GLN A 44 -2.84 -6.52 -8.45
C GLN A 44 -1.82 -7.65 -8.68
N ASP A 45 -0.66 -7.61 -8.02
CA ASP A 45 0.38 -8.63 -8.07
C ASP A 45 0.03 -9.92 -7.31
N ILE A 46 -1.02 -9.90 -6.49
CA ILE A 46 -1.62 -11.08 -5.82
C ILE A 46 -3.11 -11.18 -6.18
N ALA A 47 -3.52 -10.60 -7.32
CA ALA A 47 -4.85 -10.85 -7.85
C ALA A 47 -4.98 -12.35 -8.14
N GLN A 48 -5.91 -12.98 -7.43
CA GLN A 48 -6.32 -14.37 -7.58
C GLN A 48 -6.94 -14.63 -8.95
#